data_AF-A0A496XEV9-F1
#
_entry.id   AF-A0A496XEV9-F1
#
_cell.length_a   1.000
_cell.length_b   1.000
_cell.length_c   1.000
_cell.angle_alpha   90.00
_cell.angle_beta   90.00
_cell.angle_gamma   90.00
#
_symmetry.space_group_name_H-M   'P 1'
#
loop_
_entity.id
_entity.type
_entity.pdbx_description
1 polymer ?
#
loop_
_entity_poly.entity_id
_entity_poly.type
_entity_poly.pdbx_seq_one_letter_code
_entity_poly.pdbx_strand_id
1 'polypeptide(L)'
;MVESDSSMFGSNNRYRAFTAVKYITYALLSFNIYLFLQEELLALEYTFVDGIEPGQIIQSFAATIDTAAWVILLLLFELETSVLDDSRIRGALKWFLHGIRGVCYIAVGYAFTGYYAELTTLYNLAPLAGVDPCSLLGQDFSLLVDIDEYIPLDAGNC
;
A
#
# COMPACT_ATOMS: atom_id res chain seq x y z
N MET A 1 38.75 -31.81 29.83
CA MET A 1 38.82 -31.70 28.36
C MET A 1 37.38 -31.60 27.88
N VAL A 2 37.06 -30.58 27.05
CA VAL A 2 35.73 -30.24 26.50
C VAL A 2 34.83 -29.59 27.58
N GLU A 3 34.39 -28.34 27.45
CA GLU A 3 33.49 -27.81 26.41
C GLU A 3 33.83 -26.36 26.04
N SER A 4 34.30 -26.16 24.81
CA SER A 4 34.44 -24.84 24.19
C SER A 4 33.33 -24.71 23.16
N ASP A 5 32.09 -24.52 23.59
CA ASP A 5 30.99 -24.19 22.67
C ASP A 5 31.02 -22.68 22.38
N SER A 6 32.03 -22.31 21.60
CA SER A 6 32.14 -20.97 21.01
C SER A 6 30.99 -20.78 20.03
N SER A 7 29.94 -20.11 20.52
CA SER A 7 28.77 -19.67 19.75
C SER A 7 29.19 -19.22 18.34
N MET A 8 28.85 -20.03 17.34
CA MET A 8 29.41 -19.95 15.97
C MET A 8 28.94 -18.72 15.16
N PHE A 9 28.20 -17.80 15.78
CA PHE A 9 27.85 -16.52 15.21
C PHE A 9 28.25 -15.42 16.19
N GLY A 10 29.44 -14.84 15.98
CA GLY A 10 29.90 -13.69 16.77
C GLY A 10 28.85 -12.56 16.78
N SER A 11 28.69 -11.91 17.92
CA SER A 11 27.69 -10.85 18.18
C SER A 11 27.57 -9.84 17.01
N ASN A 12 28.71 -9.42 16.44
CA ASN A 12 28.74 -8.50 15.31
C ASN A 12 28.10 -9.05 14.03
N ASN A 13 28.25 -10.35 13.73
CA ASN A 13 27.66 -10.96 12.54
C ASN A 13 26.14 -11.07 12.68
N ARG A 14 25.65 -11.38 13.89
CA ARG A 14 24.22 -11.41 14.21
C ARG A 14 23.60 -10.02 14.10
N TYR A 15 24.28 -9.01 14.63
CA TYR A 15 23.84 -7.61 14.52
C TYR A 15 23.78 -7.13 13.06
N ARG A 16 24.79 -7.48 12.24
CA ARG A 16 24.80 -7.16 10.80
C ARG A 16 23.67 -7.84 10.04
N ALA A 17 23.42 -9.13 10.32
CA ALA A 17 22.32 -9.87 9.71
C ALA A 17 20.96 -9.25 10.08
N PHE A 18 20.75 -8.95 11.37
CA PHE A 18 19.55 -8.26 11.85
C PHE A 18 19.34 -6.92 11.14
N THR A 19 20.40 -6.11 11.06
CA THR A 19 20.37 -4.80 10.40
C THR A 19 20.05 -4.92 8.92
N ALA A 20 20.65 -5.89 8.22
CA ALA A 20 20.39 -6.15 6.82
C ALA A 20 18.93 -6.55 6.58
N VAL A 21 18.41 -7.51 7.35
CA VAL A 21 17.01 -7.94 7.25
C VAL A 21 16.06 -6.76 7.47
N LYS A 22 16.29 -5.96 8.51
CA LYS A 22 15.48 -4.77 8.81
C LYS A 22 15.38 -3.82 7.62
N TYR A 23 16.53 -3.42 7.04
CA TYR A 23 16.52 -2.48 5.91
C TYR A 23 16.00 -3.11 4.61
N ILE A 24 16.21 -4.43 4.41
CA ILE A 24 15.57 -5.15 3.31
C ILE A 24 14.05 -5.12 3.47
N THR A 25 13.52 -5.35 4.68
CA THR A 25 12.08 -5.26 4.94
C THR A 25 11.56 -3.86 4.64
N TYR A 26 12.24 -2.79 5.06
CA TYR A 26 11.79 -1.43 4.73
C TYR A 26 11.84 -1.13 3.24
N ALA A 27 12.87 -1.61 2.53
CA ALA A 27 12.97 -1.46 1.08
C ALA A 27 11.83 -2.21 0.37
N LEU A 28 11.54 -3.45 0.78
CA LEU A 28 10.45 -4.25 0.24
C LEU A 28 9.09 -3.62 0.52
N LEU A 29 8.84 -3.12 1.74
CA LEU A 29 7.61 -2.41 2.05
C LEU A 29 7.47 -1.12 1.23
N SER A 30 8.56 -0.37 1.06
CA SER A 30 8.56 0.82 0.18
C SER A 30 8.28 0.46 -1.27
N PHE A 31 8.79 -0.69 -1.73
CA PHE A 31 8.50 -1.21 -3.06
C PHE A 31 7.04 -1.65 -3.21
N ASN A 32 6.40 -2.19 -2.16
CA ASN A 32 4.97 -2.48 -2.17
C ASN A 32 4.14 -1.22 -2.43
N ILE A 33 4.49 -0.08 -1.82
CA ILE A 33 3.82 1.21 -2.08
C ILE A 33 3.86 1.54 -3.58
N TYR A 34 5.00 1.32 -4.23
CA TYR A 34 5.13 1.55 -5.68
C TYR A 34 4.26 0.60 -6.51
N LEU A 35 4.22 -0.69 -6.15
CA LEU A 35 3.40 -1.67 -6.85
C LEU A 35 1.91 -1.33 -6.75
N PHE A 36 1.41 -1.04 -5.54
CA PHE A 36 0.02 -0.63 -5.34
C PHE A 36 -0.31 0.64 -6.10
N LEU A 37 0.57 1.64 -6.07
CA LEU A 37 0.33 2.89 -6.79
C LEU A 37 0.25 2.64 -8.31
N GLN A 38 1.05 1.73 -8.84
CA GLN A 38 1.02 1.39 -10.26
C GLN A 38 -0.28 0.69 -10.66
N GLU A 39 -0.74 -0.27 -9.86
CA GLU A 39 -2.03 -0.96 -10.07
C GLU A 39 -3.20 0.03 -10.01
N GLU A 40 -3.25 0.85 -8.96
CA GLU A 40 -4.32 1.85 -8.76
C GLU A 40 -4.33 2.91 -9.88
N LEU A 41 -3.17 3.36 -10.37
CA LEU A 41 -3.08 4.29 -11.51
C LEU A 41 -3.59 3.68 -12.82
N LEU A 42 -3.37 2.39 -13.05
CA LEU A 42 -3.88 1.70 -14.24
C LEU A 42 -5.40 1.51 -14.16
N ALA A 43 -5.93 1.15 -12.99
CA ALA A 43 -7.37 1.00 -12.78
C ALA A 43 -8.14 2.33 -12.93
N LEU A 44 -7.53 3.45 -12.54
CA LEU A 44 -8.12 4.79 -12.70
C LEU A 44 -8.41 5.18 -14.15
N GLU A 45 -7.60 4.72 -15.12
CA GLU A 45 -7.78 5.00 -16.54
C GLU A 45 -9.13 4.49 -17.06
N TYR A 46 -9.63 3.39 -16.50
CA TYR A 46 -10.89 2.77 -16.89
C TYR A 46 -12.09 3.21 -16.05
N THR A 47 -11.86 3.74 -14.84
CA THR A 47 -12.93 3.96 -13.85
C THR A 47 -13.40 5.41 -13.76
N PHE A 48 -12.56 6.41 -14.06
CA PHE A 48 -12.89 7.84 -13.84
C PHE A 48 -12.75 8.69 -15.11
N VAL A 49 -13.74 8.62 -15.98
CA VAL A 49 -13.81 9.43 -17.22
C VAL A 49 -14.31 10.87 -16.95
N ASP A 50 -15.01 11.12 -15.84
CA ASP A 50 -15.71 12.40 -15.56
C ASP A 50 -15.09 13.28 -14.44
N GLY A 51 -13.86 12.98 -14.01
CA GLY A 51 -13.13 13.74 -12.99
C GLY A 51 -13.23 13.15 -11.58
N ILE A 52 -12.38 13.63 -10.67
CA ILE A 52 -12.16 13.00 -9.35
C ILE A 52 -12.58 13.93 -8.21
N GLU A 53 -13.53 13.49 -7.39
CA GLU A 53 -13.87 14.17 -6.13
C GLU A 53 -12.83 13.83 -5.04
N PRO A 54 -12.44 14.74 -4.12
CA PRO A 54 -11.36 14.48 -3.16
C PRO A 54 -11.56 13.24 -2.27
N GLY A 55 -12.82 12.86 -2.01
CA GLY A 55 -13.15 11.63 -1.28
C GLY A 55 -12.88 10.36 -2.11
N GLN A 56 -13.00 10.44 -3.43
CA GLN A 56 -12.74 9.33 -4.35
C GLN A 56 -11.26 9.08 -4.56
N ILE A 57 -10.41 10.12 -4.51
CA ILE A 57 -8.94 9.97 -4.57
C ILE A 57 -8.48 8.98 -3.50
N ILE A 58 -8.90 9.18 -2.24
CA ILE A 58 -8.42 8.36 -1.12
C ILE A 58 -8.98 6.94 -1.19
N GLN A 59 -10.20 6.77 -1.72
CA GLN A 59 -10.79 5.46 -1.95
C GLN A 59 -10.04 4.67 -3.04
N SER A 60 -9.69 5.33 -4.15
CA SER A 60 -8.97 4.70 -5.27
C SER A 60 -7.50 4.42 -4.97
N PHE A 61 -6.92 5.09 -3.98
CA PHE A 61 -5.54 4.87 -3.54
C PHE A 61 -5.45 4.25 -2.14
N ALA A 62 -6.47 3.51 -1.71
CA ALA A 62 -6.58 3.01 -0.34
C ALA A 62 -5.39 2.13 0.05
N ALA A 63 -4.92 1.24 -0.84
CA ALA A 63 -3.82 0.34 -0.56
C ALA A 63 -2.47 1.07 -0.52
N THR A 64 -2.24 1.99 -1.44
CA THR A 64 -1.05 2.84 -1.42
C THR A 64 -1.00 3.72 -0.16
N ILE A 65 -2.12 4.35 0.20
CA ILE A 65 -2.18 5.26 1.35
C ILE A 65 -1.99 4.50 2.66
N ASP A 66 -2.63 3.34 2.85
CA ASP A 66 -2.47 2.53 4.06
C ASP A 66 -1.03 2.04 4.23
N THR A 67 -0.47 1.44 3.18
CA THR A 67 0.91 0.91 3.22
C THR A 67 1.94 2.00 3.43
N ALA A 68 1.78 3.16 2.79
CA ALA A 68 2.64 4.31 3.01
C ALA A 68 2.54 4.85 4.45
N ALA A 69 1.32 4.96 4.99
CA ALA A 69 1.11 5.39 6.37
C ALA A 69 1.78 4.43 7.37
N TRP A 70 1.65 3.12 7.17
CA TRP A 70 2.34 2.12 8.00
C TRP A 70 3.86 2.22 7.91
N VAL A 71 4.43 2.37 6.71
CA VAL A 71 5.89 2.55 6.54
C VAL A 71 6.37 3.82 7.24
N ILE A 72 5.65 4.93 7.09
CA ILE A 72 5.99 6.19 7.78
C ILE A 72 5.94 6.02 9.30
N LEU A 73 4.90 5.35 9.83
CA LEU A 73 4.79 5.07 11.27
C LEU A 73 5.94 4.20 11.78
N LEU A 74 6.34 3.17 11.01
CA LEU A 74 7.49 2.32 11.35
C LEU A 74 8.78 3.11 11.38
N LEU A 75 9.03 3.95 10.37
CA LEU A 75 10.23 4.81 10.31
C LEU A 75 10.25 5.84 11.44
N LEU A 76 9.09 6.44 11.78
CA LEU A 76 8.97 7.35 12.92
C LEU A 76 9.25 6.66 14.25
N PHE A 77 8.73 5.44 14.44
CA PHE A 77 8.97 4.66 15.64
C PHE A 77 10.46 4.29 15.77
N GLU A 78 11.10 3.89 14.67
CA GLU A 78 12.52 3.60 14.66
C GLU A 78 13.36 4.86 14.92
N LEU A 79 13.00 5.99 14.33
CA LEU A 79 13.66 7.28 14.56
C LEU A 79 13.58 7.68 16.05
N GLU A 80 12.42 7.53 16.67
CA GLU A 80 12.20 7.87 18.09
C GLU A 80 12.94 6.92 19.05
N THR A 81 13.07 5.64 18.71
CA THR A 81 13.67 4.64 19.62
C THR A 81 15.16 4.38 19.39
N SER A 82 15.66 4.53 18.16
CA SER A 82 17.05 4.18 17.79
C SER A 82 17.93 5.37 17.44
N VAL A 83 17.37 6.53 17.05
CA VAL A 83 18.15 7.66 16.52
C VAL A 83 18.06 8.90 17.41
N LEU A 84 16.87 9.25 17.90
CA LEU A 84 16.68 10.39 18.79
C LEU A 84 16.81 9.98 20.24
N ASP A 85 17.83 10.50 20.93
CA ASP A 85 17.83 10.52 22.39
C ASP A 85 16.66 11.36 22.92
N ASP A 86 16.00 10.90 23.98
CA ASP A 86 14.89 11.57 24.67
C ASP A 86 15.20 13.05 24.99
N SER A 87 16.49 13.36 25.21
CA SER A 87 16.98 14.72 25.48
C SER A 87 16.78 15.70 24.31
N ARG A 88 16.72 15.20 23.06
CA ARG A 88 16.59 15.96 21.81
C ARG A 88 15.13 16.16 21.37
N ILE A 89 14.19 15.35 21.86
CA ILE A 89 12.76 15.45 21.52
C ILE A 89 12.11 16.59 22.32
N ARG A 90 12.32 17.84 21.90
CA ARG A 90 11.77 19.03 22.59
C ARG A 90 11.01 19.95 21.63
N GLY A 91 9.95 20.58 22.15
CA GLY A 91 9.23 21.66 21.48
C GLY A 91 8.64 21.27 20.12
N ALA A 92 9.03 22.01 19.07
CA ALA A 92 8.48 21.88 17.72
C ALA A 92 8.70 20.50 17.10
N LEU A 93 9.85 19.86 17.36
CA LEU A 93 10.16 18.54 16.82
C LEU A 93 9.19 17.47 17.35
N LYS A 94 8.85 17.54 18.65
CA LYS A 94 7.87 16.65 19.28
C LYS A 94 6.49 16.83 18.64
N TRP A 95 6.07 18.08 18.45
CA TRP A 95 4.78 18.39 17.80
C TRP A 95 4.73 17.92 16.35
N PHE A 96 5.83 18.07 15.60
CA PHE A 96 5.94 17.58 14.24
C PHE A 96 5.83 16.05 14.17
N LEU A 97 6.58 15.32 15.01
CA LEU A 97 6.53 13.85 15.05
C LEU A 97 5.13 13.33 15.42
N HIS A 98 4.48 13.93 16.43
CA HIS A 98 3.09 13.59 16.77
C HIS A 98 2.09 14.00 15.69
N GLY A 99 2.34 15.12 15.00
CA GLY A 99 1.53 15.59 13.89
C GLY A 99 1.53 14.59 12.73
N ILE A 100 2.71 14.16 12.28
CA ILE A 100 2.81 13.14 11.23
C ILE A 100 2.13 11.85 11.68
N ARG A 101 2.37 11.40 12.91
CA ARG A 101 1.70 10.22 13.47
C ARG A 101 0.17 10.34 13.41
N GLY A 102 -0.37 11.50 13.80
CA GLY A 102 -1.80 11.79 13.72
C GLY A 102 -2.32 11.71 12.29
N VAL A 103 -1.60 12.30 11.34
CA VAL A 103 -1.95 12.24 9.91
C VAL A 103 -1.94 10.79 9.41
N CYS A 104 -0.92 9.99 9.75
CA CYS A 104 -0.86 8.58 9.38
C CYS A 104 -2.04 7.78 9.96
N TYR A 105 -2.41 7.99 11.22
CA TYR A 105 -3.57 7.30 11.80
C TYR A 105 -4.89 7.70 11.13
N ILE A 106 -5.04 8.97 10.77
CA ILE A 106 -6.20 9.43 9.98
C ILE A 106 -6.19 8.74 8.61
N ALA A 107 -5.04 8.68 7.94
CA ALA A 107 -4.88 8.03 6.63
C ALA A 107 -5.26 6.54 6.68
N VAL A 108 -4.77 5.79 7.67
CA VAL A 108 -5.15 4.37 7.90
C VAL A 108 -6.65 4.24 8.13
N GLY A 109 -7.23 5.11 8.98
CA GLY A 109 -8.68 5.10 9.24
C GLY A 109 -9.53 5.41 8.00
N TYR A 110 -9.05 6.28 7.12
CA TYR A 110 -9.70 6.59 5.86
C TYR A 110 -9.51 5.48 4.82
N ALA A 111 -8.33 4.87 4.72
CA ALA A 111 -8.09 3.74 3.82
C ALA A 111 -9.03 2.56 4.11
N PHE A 112 -9.36 2.32 5.39
CA PHE A 112 -10.40 1.37 5.76
C PHE A 112 -11.75 1.64 5.08
N THR A 113 -12.16 2.91 4.97
CA THR A 113 -13.40 3.26 4.27
C THR A 113 -13.31 2.97 2.77
N GLY A 114 -12.11 3.12 2.19
CA GLY A 114 -11.83 2.75 0.80
C GLY A 114 -12.01 1.25 0.57
N TYR A 115 -11.36 0.42 1.39
CA TYR A 115 -11.51 -1.04 1.34
C TYR A 115 -12.94 -1.50 1.56
N TYR A 116 -13.67 -0.86 2.47
CA TYR A 116 -15.08 -1.20 2.68
C TYR A 116 -15.91 -0.90 1.43
N ALA A 117 -15.69 0.25 0.79
CA ALA A 117 -16.42 0.62 -0.40
C ALA A 117 -16.06 -0.30 -1.59
N GLU A 118 -14.79 -0.63 -1.78
CA GLU A 118 -14.32 -1.61 -2.76
C GLU A 118 -14.98 -2.98 -2.52
N LEU A 119 -14.99 -3.47 -1.29
CA LEU A 119 -15.66 -4.71 -0.90
C LEU A 119 -17.15 -4.68 -1.27
N THR A 120 -17.84 -3.56 -1.02
CA THR A 120 -19.25 -3.44 -1.43
C THR A 120 -19.42 -3.47 -2.94
N THR A 121 -18.52 -2.86 -3.71
CA THR A 121 -18.53 -2.96 -5.17
C THR A 121 -18.38 -4.41 -5.61
N LEU A 122 -17.37 -5.13 -5.07
CA LEU A 122 -17.11 -6.53 -5.40
C LEU A 122 -18.30 -7.45 -5.09
N TYR A 123 -18.99 -7.24 -3.96
CA TYR A 123 -20.19 -8.02 -3.63
C TYR A 123 -21.37 -7.78 -4.57
N ASN A 124 -21.45 -6.60 -5.19
CA ASN A 124 -22.51 -6.25 -6.13
C ASN A 124 -22.13 -6.49 -7.60
N LEU A 125 -20.90 -6.94 -7.88
CA LEU A 125 -20.48 -7.31 -9.23
C LEU A 125 -21.35 -8.47 -9.74
N ALA A 126 -21.93 -8.26 -10.92
CA ALA A 126 -22.69 -9.27 -11.62
C ALA A 126 -22.27 -9.30 -13.09
N PRO A 127 -22.19 -10.48 -13.74
CA PRO A 127 -21.97 -10.56 -15.17
C PRO A 127 -23.06 -9.80 -15.93
N LEU A 128 -22.67 -9.10 -17.00
CA LEU A 128 -23.62 -8.41 -17.86
C LEU A 128 -24.51 -9.44 -18.57
N ALA A 129 -25.75 -9.58 -18.11
CA ALA A 129 -26.67 -10.61 -18.59
C ALA A 129 -27.35 -10.21 -19.92
N GLY A 130 -27.49 -11.18 -20.83
CA GLY A 130 -28.32 -11.03 -22.04
C GLY A 130 -27.69 -10.24 -23.19
N VAL A 131 -26.37 -9.97 -23.12
CA VAL A 131 -25.62 -9.29 -24.18
C VAL A 131 -24.50 -10.21 -24.66
N ASP A 132 -24.33 -10.32 -25.97
CA ASP A 132 -23.18 -10.97 -26.58
C ASP A 132 -21.96 -10.03 -26.46
N PRO A 133 -20.87 -10.40 -25.76
CA PRO A 133 -19.70 -9.55 -25.60
C PRO A 133 -19.15 -9.05 -26.94
N CYS A 134 -19.20 -9.87 -28.00
CA CYS A 134 -18.71 -9.47 -29.32
C CYS A 134 -19.56 -8.37 -29.98
N SER A 135 -20.81 -8.18 -29.54
CA SER A 135 -21.65 -7.07 -30.00
C SER A 135 -21.25 -5.70 -29.41
N LEU A 136 -20.44 -5.71 -28.34
CA LEU A 136 -19.96 -4.52 -27.63
C LEU A 136 -18.57 -4.05 -28.14
N LEU A 137 -18.01 -4.73 -29.14
CA LEU A 137 -16.72 -4.36 -29.72
C LEU A 137 -16.75 -2.92 -30.25
N GLY A 138 -15.72 -2.16 -29.88
CA GLY A 138 -15.58 -0.75 -30.27
C GLY A 138 -16.50 0.23 -29.54
N GLN A 139 -17.15 -0.19 -28.45
CA GLN A 139 -17.99 0.66 -27.59
C GLN A 139 -17.31 1.01 -26.25
N ASP A 140 -15.97 1.06 -26.22
CA ASP A 140 -15.13 1.39 -25.05
C ASP A 140 -15.40 0.55 -23.78
N PHE A 141 -15.84 -0.71 -23.95
CA PHE A 141 -15.95 -1.66 -22.85
C PHE A 141 -14.60 -2.27 -22.49
N SER A 142 -14.40 -2.52 -21.20
CA SER A 142 -13.28 -3.28 -20.64
C SER A 142 -13.80 -4.49 -19.87
N LEU A 143 -13.03 -5.57 -19.89
CA LEU A 143 -13.27 -6.78 -19.08
C LEU A 143 -12.51 -6.66 -17.77
N LEU A 144 -13.22 -6.86 -16.67
CA LEU A 144 -12.63 -7.07 -15.35
C LEU A 144 -12.20 -8.54 -15.24
N VAL A 145 -10.89 -8.81 -15.22
CA VAL A 145 -10.33 -10.17 -15.21
C VAL A 145 -9.87 -10.62 -13.82
N ASP A 146 -9.43 -9.68 -13.00
CA ASP A 146 -9.12 -9.86 -11.58
C ASP A 146 -9.47 -8.56 -10.82
N ILE A 147 -9.33 -8.56 -9.49
CA ILE A 147 -9.53 -7.37 -8.66
C ILE A 147 -8.58 -6.26 -9.15
N ASP A 148 -9.15 -5.11 -9.52
CA ASP A 148 -8.48 -3.94 -10.10
C ASP A 148 -7.73 -4.17 -11.43
N GLU A 149 -7.91 -5.32 -12.08
CA GLU A 149 -7.33 -5.61 -13.39
C GLU A 149 -8.38 -5.53 -14.50
N TYR A 150 -8.20 -4.52 -15.37
CA TYR A 150 -9.05 -4.28 -16.53
C TYR A 150 -8.25 -4.44 -17.82
N ILE A 151 -8.81 -5.21 -18.76
CA ILE A 151 -8.29 -5.32 -20.12
C ILE A 151 -9.31 -4.80 -21.13
N PRO A 152 -8.89 -4.17 -22.23
CA PRO A 152 -9.81 -3.71 -23.27
C PRO A 152 -10.54 -4.90 -23.90
N LEU A 153 -11.83 -4.72 -24.21
CA LEU A 153 -12.60 -5.70 -24.96
C LEU A 153 -12.18 -5.67 -26.43
N ASP A 154 -11.72 -6.81 -26.94
CA ASP A 154 -11.27 -7.02 -28.32
C ASP A 154 -11.84 -8.31 -28.93
N ALA A 155 -11.56 -8.54 -30.20
CA ALA A 155 -12.09 -9.69 -30.94
C ALA A 155 -11.52 -11.05 -30.48
N GLY A 156 -10.49 -11.07 -29.63
CA GLY A 156 -9.88 -12.27 -29.09
C GLY A 156 -10.34 -12.62 -27.66
N ASN A 157 -10.95 -11.68 -26.94
CA ASN A 157 -11.44 -11.88 -25.57
C ASN A 157 -12.95 -11.64 -25.38
N CYS A 158 -13.67 -11.33 -26.47
CA CYS A 158 -15.08 -11.64 -26.61
C CYS A 158 -15.26 -13.13 -26.98
#